data_AF-A0A090N011-F1
#
_entry.id   AF-A0A090N011-F1
#
_cell.length_a   1.000
_cell.length_b   1.000
_cell.length_c   1.000
_cell.angle_alpha   90.00
_cell.angle_beta   90.00
_cell.angle_gamma   90.00
#
_symmetry.space_group_name_H-M   'P 1'
#
loop_
_entity.id
_entity.type
_entity.pdbx_description
1 polymer ?
#
loop_
_entity_poly.entity_id
_entity_poly.type
_entity_poly.pdbx_seq_one_letter_code
_entity_poly.pdbx_strand_id
1 'polypeptide(L)'
;MKIFLFIIFLFFNFFVTDSYNSLDCAEIPPALWCKNDKVKKECGFDKLCNRYERRMTNQTLKITLLYEALCPDCQEFILGPLHDVYTHFENYIDLELVPFGNAKYDEKTKKITCQHGEEECKVNKYEGCAINFLPKPFHFIFCLESKLEKGYDLKKAAPTCLEYVKADVHAIDLITHCFNGEQGNKFQLAYFKRTLEAYPDEHEHVPWLYFNDISLHSAQIYQSILPQTICQWLVTDNLPDVCYKENINEDDSIEISDEINDNEEYEEETKKSTDTSEEDSKDEYRTSTEEDEY
;
A
#
# COMPACT_ATOMS: atom_id res chain seq x y z
N MET A 1 15.60 97.16 10.54
CA MET A 1 16.47 95.97 10.65
C MET A 1 15.59 94.73 10.54
N LYS A 2 15.76 93.95 9.46
CA LYS A 2 15.02 92.70 9.20
C LYS A 2 15.75 91.54 9.87
N ILE A 3 15.08 90.77 10.71
CA ILE A 3 15.58 89.51 11.26
C ILE A 3 15.04 88.39 10.37
N PHE A 4 15.92 87.75 9.60
CA PHE A 4 15.60 86.54 8.84
C PHE A 4 15.89 85.31 9.71
N LEU A 5 14.83 84.63 10.14
CA LEU A 5 14.91 83.28 10.71
C LEU A 5 15.02 82.28 9.56
N PHE A 6 16.18 81.63 9.44
CA PHE A 6 16.41 80.53 8.51
C PHE A 6 15.95 79.23 9.18
N ILE A 7 14.79 78.70 8.77
CA ILE A 7 14.32 77.38 9.17
C ILE A 7 15.00 76.36 8.25
N ILE A 8 15.94 75.59 8.80
CA ILE A 8 16.57 74.45 8.12
C ILE A 8 15.59 73.27 8.22
N PHE A 9 14.83 73.03 7.15
CA PHE A 9 14.07 71.79 6.98
C PHE A 9 15.04 70.67 6.62
N LEU A 10 15.41 69.84 7.59
CA LEU A 10 16.05 68.56 7.37
C LEU A 10 15.03 67.61 6.71
N PHE A 11 15.07 67.52 5.38
CA PHE A 11 14.41 66.44 4.65
C PHE A 11 15.16 65.13 4.93
N PHE A 12 14.78 64.46 6.02
CA PHE A 12 15.07 63.04 6.18
C PHE A 12 14.28 62.29 5.10
N ASN A 13 14.95 61.97 3.99
CA ASN A 13 14.46 60.97 3.06
C ASN A 13 14.52 59.63 3.78
N PHE A 14 13.43 59.25 4.45
CA PHE A 14 13.19 57.87 4.80
C PHE A 14 13.00 57.12 3.48
N PHE A 15 14.09 56.54 2.96
CA PHE A 15 13.99 55.42 2.05
C PHE A 15 13.37 54.27 2.84
N VAL A 16 12.04 54.18 2.84
CA VAL A 16 11.37 52.93 3.13
C VAL A 16 11.71 52.03 1.94
N THR A 17 12.74 51.22 2.09
CA THR A 17 12.91 50.07 1.22
C THR A 17 11.77 49.13 1.59
N ASP A 18 10.69 49.16 0.82
CA ASP A 18 9.72 48.07 0.83
C ASP A 18 10.50 46.82 0.42
N SER A 19 10.92 46.02 1.40
CA SER A 19 11.37 44.66 1.13
C SER A 19 10.12 43.86 0.82
N TYR A 20 9.59 44.03 -0.40
CA TYR A 20 8.71 43.03 -0.96
C TYR A 20 9.55 41.76 -1.06
N ASN A 21 9.41 40.86 -0.09
CA ASN A 21 9.98 39.51 -0.19
C ASN A 21 9.27 38.86 -1.39
N SER A 22 9.87 38.98 -2.57
CA SER A 22 9.40 38.29 -3.76
C SER A 22 9.51 36.80 -3.50
N LEU A 23 8.41 36.06 -3.66
CA LEU A 23 8.38 34.61 -3.54
C LEU A 23 9.42 33.99 -4.48
N ASP A 24 10.39 33.24 -3.95
CA ASP A 24 11.34 32.49 -4.77
C ASP A 24 10.76 31.11 -5.11
N CYS A 25 10.25 31.00 -6.33
CA CYS A 25 9.62 29.77 -6.81
C CYS A 25 10.60 28.60 -6.99
N ALA A 26 11.92 28.86 -7.02
CA ALA A 26 12.94 27.81 -7.07
C ALA A 26 13.10 27.06 -5.73
N GLU A 27 12.65 27.67 -4.62
CA GLU A 27 12.68 27.06 -3.29
C GLU A 27 11.40 26.29 -2.95
N ILE A 28 10.37 26.36 -3.79
CA ILE A 28 9.08 25.70 -3.55
C ILE A 28 9.06 24.33 -4.25
N PRO A 29 8.77 23.24 -3.52
CA PRO A 29 8.61 21.93 -4.13
C PRO A 29 7.54 21.93 -5.24
N PRO A 30 7.82 21.32 -6.42
CA PRO A 30 6.88 21.29 -7.54
C PRO A 30 5.48 20.75 -7.20
N ALA A 31 5.39 19.84 -6.23
CA ALA A 31 4.13 19.27 -5.75
C ALA A 31 3.18 20.32 -5.15
N LEU A 32 3.69 21.47 -4.68
CA LEU A 32 2.89 22.49 -4.00
C LEU A 32 2.38 23.59 -4.94
N TRP A 33 2.96 23.75 -6.14
CA TRP A 33 2.57 24.85 -7.04
C TRP A 33 1.09 24.80 -7.41
N CYS A 34 0.59 23.63 -7.82
CA CYS A 34 -0.81 23.51 -8.26
C CYS A 34 -1.81 23.46 -7.09
N LYS A 35 -1.35 23.30 -5.84
CA LYS A 35 -2.24 23.22 -4.66
C LYS A 35 -2.70 24.60 -4.17
N ASN A 36 -2.10 25.69 -4.62
CA ASN A 36 -2.46 27.04 -4.20
C ASN A 36 -2.52 28.01 -5.39
N ASP A 37 -3.70 28.59 -5.66
CA ASP A 37 -3.91 29.49 -6.80
C ASP A 37 -3.03 30.74 -6.81
N LYS A 38 -2.65 31.25 -5.64
CA LYS A 38 -1.77 32.41 -5.52
C LYS A 38 -0.34 32.02 -5.91
N VAL A 39 0.20 30.96 -5.31
CA VAL A 39 1.54 30.43 -5.65
C VAL A 39 1.61 30.01 -7.12
N LYS A 40 0.60 29.28 -7.62
CA LYS A 40 0.46 28.89 -9.03
C LYS A 40 0.63 30.08 -9.99
N LYS A 41 -0.04 31.21 -9.70
CA LYS A 41 0.00 32.44 -10.52
C LYS A 41 1.32 33.19 -10.36
N GLU A 42 1.79 33.40 -9.13
CA GLU A 42 3.03 34.12 -8.86
C GLU A 42 4.26 33.40 -9.48
N CYS A 43 4.24 32.07 -9.46
CA CYS A 43 5.30 31.24 -10.06
C CYS A 43 5.13 30.96 -11.56
N GLY A 44 4.07 31.45 -12.20
CA GLY A 44 3.86 31.29 -13.64
C GLY A 44 3.57 29.85 -14.11
N PHE A 45 3.12 28.97 -13.20
CA PHE A 45 2.76 27.57 -13.52
C PHE A 45 1.28 27.37 -13.84
N ASP A 46 0.49 28.45 -13.91
CA ASP A 46 -0.95 28.44 -14.19
C ASP A 46 -1.31 27.61 -15.43
N LYS A 47 -0.62 27.82 -16.55
CA LYS A 47 -0.91 27.10 -17.80
C LYS A 47 -0.65 25.60 -17.69
N LEU A 48 0.37 25.20 -16.93
CA LEU A 48 0.75 23.80 -16.76
C LEU A 48 -0.20 23.11 -15.78
N CYS A 49 -0.40 23.68 -14.60
CA CYS A 49 -1.33 23.18 -13.59
C CYS A 49 -2.76 23.08 -14.14
N ASN A 50 -3.29 24.15 -14.77
CA ASN A 50 -4.65 24.12 -15.32
C ASN A 50 -4.79 23.07 -16.44
N ARG A 51 -3.72 22.79 -17.20
CA ARG A 51 -3.72 21.71 -18.20
C ARG A 51 -3.78 20.34 -17.54
N TYR A 52 -2.96 20.14 -16.51
CA TYR A 52 -2.94 18.90 -15.73
C TYR A 52 -4.28 18.66 -15.05
N GLU A 53 -4.77 19.63 -14.26
CA GLU A 53 -6.05 19.57 -13.55
C GLU A 53 -7.19 19.22 -14.51
N ARG A 54 -7.33 19.95 -15.63
CA ARG A 54 -8.37 19.69 -16.64
C ARG A 54 -8.30 18.28 -17.23
N ARG A 55 -7.10 17.72 -17.39
CA ARG A 55 -6.92 16.37 -17.94
C ARG A 55 -7.18 15.29 -16.91
N MET A 56 -6.81 15.52 -15.66
CA MET A 56 -6.91 14.53 -14.59
C MET A 56 -8.21 14.64 -13.78
N THR A 57 -8.99 15.70 -13.97
CA THR A 57 -10.28 15.88 -13.28
C THR A 57 -11.16 14.66 -13.52
N ASN A 58 -11.54 13.98 -12.43
CA ASN A 58 -12.35 12.77 -12.43
C ASN A 58 -11.80 11.63 -13.30
N GLN A 59 -10.49 11.62 -13.58
CA GLN A 59 -9.81 10.47 -14.17
C GLN A 59 -9.33 9.53 -13.07
N THR A 60 -9.24 8.24 -13.39
CA THR A 60 -8.61 7.27 -12.51
C THR A 60 -7.08 7.44 -12.54
N LEU A 61 -6.43 7.14 -11.42
CA LEU A 61 -4.98 7.01 -11.37
C LEU A 61 -4.60 5.59 -11.79
N LYS A 62 -3.85 5.43 -12.88
CA LYS A 62 -3.34 4.12 -13.26
C LYS A 62 -2.18 3.74 -12.34
N ILE A 63 -2.30 2.57 -11.72
CA ILE A 63 -1.25 1.95 -10.90
C ILE A 63 -0.92 0.61 -11.52
N THR A 64 0.32 0.42 -11.95
CA THR A 64 0.81 -0.87 -12.41
C THR A 64 1.70 -1.46 -11.34
N LEU A 65 1.43 -2.71 -10.93
CA LEU A 65 2.30 -3.49 -10.07
C LEU A 65 3.03 -4.56 -10.90
N LEU A 66 4.36 -4.48 -10.96
CA LEU A 66 5.19 -5.61 -11.32
C LEU A 66 5.49 -6.44 -10.07
N TYR A 67 5.25 -7.73 -10.14
CA TYR A 67 5.48 -8.63 -9.02
C TYR A 67 5.80 -10.06 -9.48
N GLU A 68 6.28 -10.87 -8.54
CA GLU A 68 6.46 -12.31 -8.70
C GLU A 68 5.59 -13.03 -7.68
N ALA A 69 4.94 -14.10 -8.11
CA ALA A 69 4.37 -15.06 -7.17
C ALA A 69 5.47 -15.66 -6.29
N LEU A 70 5.13 -16.01 -5.04
CA LEU A 70 6.07 -16.58 -4.05
C LEU A 70 7.21 -15.65 -3.59
N CYS A 71 7.25 -14.40 -4.05
CA CYS A 71 8.16 -13.39 -3.50
C CYS A 71 7.57 -12.81 -2.20
N PRO A 72 8.23 -12.95 -1.03
CA PRO A 72 7.70 -12.48 0.24
C PRO A 72 7.34 -10.99 0.26
N ASP A 73 8.20 -10.12 -0.29
CA ASP A 73 7.95 -8.68 -0.32
C ASP A 73 6.76 -8.33 -1.24
N CYS A 74 6.57 -9.09 -2.33
CA CYS A 74 5.39 -8.93 -3.19
C CYS A 74 4.11 -9.35 -2.47
N GLN A 75 4.16 -10.46 -1.72
CA GLN A 75 3.03 -10.94 -0.92
C GLN A 75 2.66 -9.94 0.17
N GLU A 76 3.64 -9.45 0.93
CA GLU A 76 3.42 -8.43 1.96
C GLU A 76 2.76 -7.17 1.37
N PHE A 77 3.26 -6.70 0.23
CA PHE A 77 2.69 -5.52 -0.43
C PHE A 77 1.26 -5.74 -0.94
N ILE A 78 0.98 -6.90 -1.57
CA ILE A 78 -0.35 -7.26 -2.10
C ILE A 78 -1.36 -7.42 -0.95
N LEU A 79 -0.94 -8.05 0.14
CA LEU A 79 -1.81 -8.36 1.29
C LEU A 79 -2.01 -7.17 2.23
N GLY A 80 -1.09 -6.21 2.23
CA GLY A 80 -1.17 -4.99 3.03
C GLY A 80 -1.51 -3.75 2.19
N PRO A 81 -0.53 -2.87 1.85
CA PRO A 81 -0.80 -1.57 1.23
C PRO A 81 -1.69 -1.61 -0.01
N LEU A 82 -1.50 -2.58 -0.91
CA LEU A 82 -2.31 -2.65 -2.13
C LEU A 82 -3.74 -3.11 -1.84
N HIS A 83 -3.95 -3.98 -0.86
CA HIS A 83 -5.28 -4.38 -0.44
C HIS A 83 -6.06 -3.20 0.17
N ASP A 84 -5.41 -2.37 0.98
CA ASP A 84 -6.01 -1.15 1.53
C ASP A 84 -6.39 -0.17 0.41
N VAL A 85 -5.50 -0.01 -0.58
CA VAL A 85 -5.76 0.78 -1.77
C VAL A 85 -6.96 0.25 -2.55
N TYR A 86 -7.01 -1.04 -2.85
CA TYR A 86 -8.12 -1.60 -3.61
C TYR A 86 -9.45 -1.49 -2.84
N THR A 87 -9.42 -1.66 -1.51
CA THR A 87 -10.61 -1.57 -0.65
C THR A 87 -11.22 -0.17 -0.66
N HIS A 88 -10.39 0.88 -0.66
CA HIS A 88 -10.88 2.26 -0.51
C HIS A 88 -10.93 3.05 -1.82
N PHE A 89 -10.16 2.65 -2.83
CA PHE A 89 -9.94 3.42 -4.04
C PHE A 89 -10.31 2.68 -5.32
N GLU A 90 -10.99 1.52 -5.27
CA GLU A 90 -11.35 0.72 -6.46
C GLU A 90 -11.93 1.57 -7.61
N ASN A 91 -12.80 2.54 -7.31
CA ASN A 91 -13.45 3.40 -8.31
C ASN A 91 -12.59 4.60 -8.78
N TYR A 92 -11.41 4.79 -8.18
CA TYR A 92 -10.51 5.93 -8.41
C TYR A 92 -9.18 5.51 -9.03
N ILE A 93 -8.92 4.22 -9.14
CA ILE A 93 -7.69 3.68 -9.73
C ILE A 93 -8.00 2.79 -10.92
N ASP A 94 -7.04 2.69 -11.82
CA ASP A 94 -6.96 1.63 -12.83
C ASP A 94 -5.78 0.74 -12.45
N LEU A 95 -6.06 -0.40 -11.81
CA LEU A 95 -5.04 -1.30 -11.29
C LEU A 95 -4.65 -2.35 -12.35
N GLU A 96 -3.39 -2.28 -12.79
CA GLU A 96 -2.76 -3.25 -13.68
C GLU A 96 -1.83 -4.18 -12.90
N LEU A 97 -2.06 -5.49 -12.97
CA LEU A 97 -1.25 -6.52 -12.31
C LEU A 97 -0.39 -7.25 -13.35
N VAL A 98 0.92 -7.32 -13.11
CA VAL A 98 1.91 -7.91 -14.03
C VAL A 98 2.72 -9.00 -13.31
N PRO A 99 2.23 -10.26 -13.28
CA PRO A 99 2.92 -11.40 -12.65
C PRO A 99 4.05 -11.91 -13.54
N PHE A 100 5.25 -11.35 -13.36
CA PHE A 100 6.45 -11.76 -14.06
C PHE A 100 7.72 -11.37 -13.29
N GLY A 101 7.77 -10.13 -12.82
CA GLY A 101 8.88 -9.56 -12.04
C GLY A 101 10.26 -9.79 -12.65
N ASN A 102 11.19 -10.34 -11.87
CA ASN A 102 12.58 -10.59 -12.27
C ASN A 102 12.76 -11.92 -13.03
N ALA A 103 11.68 -12.60 -13.42
CA ALA A 103 11.79 -13.75 -14.29
C ALA A 103 12.52 -13.39 -15.58
N LYS A 104 13.14 -14.39 -16.22
CA LYS A 104 13.90 -14.20 -17.45
C LYS A 104 13.28 -15.00 -18.57
N TYR A 105 13.13 -14.39 -19.73
CA TYR A 105 12.71 -15.06 -20.95
C TYR A 105 13.91 -15.24 -21.89
N ASP A 106 14.20 -16.49 -22.26
CA ASP A 106 15.20 -16.82 -23.27
C ASP A 106 14.52 -16.93 -24.65
N GLU A 107 14.83 -16.01 -25.56
CA GLU A 107 14.22 -15.98 -26.90
C GLU A 107 14.55 -17.21 -27.76
N LYS A 108 15.71 -17.85 -27.55
CA LYS A 108 16.16 -19.00 -28.35
C LYS A 108 15.42 -20.27 -27.92
N THR A 109 15.34 -20.50 -26.61
CA THR A 109 14.70 -21.70 -26.05
C THR A 109 13.20 -21.49 -25.80
N LYS A 110 12.73 -20.25 -25.83
CA LYS A 110 11.39 -19.81 -25.42
C LYS A 110 11.05 -20.21 -23.97
N LYS A 111 12.09 -20.38 -23.13
CA LYS A 111 11.95 -20.81 -21.74
C LYS A 111 11.89 -19.58 -20.83
N ILE A 112 10.98 -19.63 -19.87
CA ILE A 112 10.95 -18.69 -18.74
C ILE A 112 11.66 -19.33 -17.54
N THR A 113 12.50 -18.57 -16.85
CA THR A 113 13.17 -18.98 -15.61
C THR A 113 12.85 -17.96 -14.52
N CYS A 114 12.36 -18.44 -13.39
CA CYS A 114 11.90 -17.64 -12.26
C CYS A 114 12.87 -17.75 -11.07
N GLN A 115 12.88 -16.76 -10.17
CA GLN A 115 13.86 -16.70 -9.08
C GLN A 115 13.61 -17.78 -8.02
N HIS A 116 12.34 -18.04 -7.71
CA HIS A 116 11.88 -19.05 -6.74
C HIS A 116 11.55 -20.39 -7.41
N GLY A 117 12.10 -20.65 -8.61
CA GLY A 117 12.02 -21.93 -9.31
C GLY A 117 10.76 -22.14 -10.15
N GLU A 118 10.52 -23.38 -10.56
CA GLU A 118 9.45 -23.69 -11.53
C GLU A 118 8.04 -23.47 -10.99
N GLU A 119 7.84 -23.57 -9.67
CA GLU A 119 6.53 -23.34 -9.07
C GLU A 119 6.12 -21.86 -9.15
N GLU A 120 7.03 -20.90 -8.93
CA GLU A 120 6.75 -19.48 -9.19
C GLU A 120 6.33 -19.26 -10.64
N CYS A 121 7.09 -19.78 -11.61
CA CYS A 121 6.76 -19.67 -13.03
C CYS A 121 5.37 -20.22 -13.35
N LYS A 122 4.99 -21.31 -12.67
CA LYS A 122 3.68 -21.92 -12.79
C LYS A 122 2.58 -21.05 -12.17
N VAL A 123 2.81 -20.47 -11.00
CA VAL A 123 1.86 -19.56 -10.36
C VAL A 123 1.73 -18.26 -11.15
N ASN A 124 2.82 -17.62 -11.58
CA ASN A 124 2.81 -16.44 -12.46
C ASN A 124 1.95 -16.69 -13.71
N LYS A 125 2.06 -17.88 -14.33
CA LYS A 125 1.23 -18.28 -15.46
C LYS A 125 -0.26 -18.35 -15.10
N TYR A 126 -0.56 -18.98 -13.96
CA TYR A 126 -1.94 -19.17 -13.50
C TYR A 126 -2.61 -17.83 -13.17
N GLU A 127 -1.90 -16.97 -12.44
CA GLU A 127 -2.34 -15.61 -12.13
C GLU A 127 -2.56 -14.79 -13.37
N GLY A 128 -1.64 -14.86 -14.34
CA GLY A 128 -1.80 -14.24 -15.64
C GLY A 128 -3.09 -14.67 -16.36
N CYS A 129 -3.43 -15.96 -16.31
CA CYS A 129 -4.71 -16.45 -16.83
C CYS A 129 -5.90 -15.90 -16.04
N ALA A 130 -5.84 -15.91 -14.70
CA ALA A 130 -6.91 -15.41 -13.84
C ALA A 130 -7.17 -13.90 -14.05
N ILE A 131 -6.11 -13.11 -14.17
CA ILE A 131 -6.18 -11.66 -14.46
C ILE A 131 -6.92 -11.38 -15.76
N ASN A 132 -6.72 -12.21 -16.79
CA ASN A 132 -7.32 -12.00 -18.10
C ASN A 132 -8.78 -12.50 -18.22
N PHE A 133 -9.24 -13.35 -17.30
CA PHE A 133 -10.57 -13.98 -17.39
C PHE A 133 -11.50 -13.69 -16.22
N LEU A 134 -11.03 -13.08 -15.14
CA LEU A 134 -11.87 -12.61 -14.04
C LEU A 134 -12.18 -11.12 -14.18
N PRO A 135 -13.42 -10.68 -13.90
CA PRO A 135 -13.79 -9.26 -14.00
C PRO A 135 -13.17 -8.39 -12.90
N LYS A 136 -12.95 -8.95 -11.71
CA LYS A 136 -12.30 -8.28 -10.57
C LYS A 136 -11.15 -9.15 -10.06
N PRO A 137 -10.03 -9.22 -10.81
CA PRO A 137 -9.00 -10.22 -10.57
C PRO A 137 -8.25 -10.00 -9.25
N PHE A 138 -8.19 -8.77 -8.74
CA PHE A 138 -7.44 -8.47 -7.52
C PHE A 138 -7.92 -9.29 -6.31
N HIS A 139 -9.24 -9.48 -6.11
CA HIS A 139 -9.73 -10.31 -4.99
C HIS A 139 -9.26 -11.76 -5.08
N PHE A 140 -9.11 -12.28 -6.31
CA PHE A 140 -8.57 -13.62 -6.53
C PHE A 140 -7.08 -13.66 -6.22
N ILE A 141 -6.31 -12.69 -6.72
CA ILE A 141 -4.87 -12.57 -6.48
C ILE A 141 -4.57 -12.41 -4.97
N PHE A 142 -5.28 -11.51 -4.28
CA PHE A 142 -5.19 -11.34 -2.83
C PHE A 142 -5.42 -12.67 -2.07
N CYS A 143 -6.49 -13.41 -2.43
CA CYS A 143 -6.74 -14.70 -1.80
C CYS A 143 -5.63 -15.70 -2.11
N LEU A 144 -5.21 -15.78 -3.37
CA LEU A 144 -4.21 -16.75 -3.83
C LEU A 144 -2.88 -16.51 -3.11
N GLU A 145 -2.39 -15.27 -3.10
CA GLU A 145 -1.14 -14.91 -2.42
C GLU A 145 -1.22 -15.17 -0.91
N SER A 146 -2.36 -14.88 -0.26
CA SER A 146 -2.54 -15.20 1.17
C SER A 146 -2.44 -16.70 1.46
N LYS A 147 -2.89 -17.56 0.53
CA LYS A 147 -2.79 -19.01 0.69
C LYS A 147 -1.37 -19.50 0.42
N LEU A 148 -0.71 -18.96 -0.61
CA LEU A 148 0.66 -19.30 -0.97
C LEU A 148 1.64 -18.90 0.15
N GLU A 149 1.49 -17.70 0.72
CA GLU A 149 2.25 -17.23 1.90
C GLU A 149 2.10 -18.20 3.10
N LYS A 150 0.91 -18.77 3.29
CA LYS A 150 0.62 -19.79 4.31
C LYS A 150 1.13 -21.20 3.95
N GLY A 151 1.88 -21.35 2.86
CA GLY A 151 2.50 -22.60 2.42
C GLY A 151 1.58 -23.56 1.67
N TYR A 152 0.42 -23.10 1.18
CA TYR A 152 -0.43 -23.91 0.32
C TYR A 152 0.19 -23.99 -1.08
N ASP A 153 0.10 -25.14 -1.73
CA ASP A 153 0.44 -25.25 -3.16
C ASP A 153 -0.71 -24.69 -4.03
N LEU A 154 -0.41 -24.41 -5.31
CA LEU A 154 -1.38 -23.89 -6.26
C LEU A 154 -2.63 -24.78 -6.42
N LYS A 155 -2.49 -26.12 -6.31
CA LYS A 155 -3.61 -27.06 -6.48
C LYS A 155 -4.62 -26.95 -5.36
N LYS A 156 -4.19 -26.61 -4.14
CA LYS A 156 -5.06 -26.37 -2.98
C LYS A 156 -5.56 -24.94 -2.93
N ALA A 157 -4.69 -23.97 -3.24
CA ALA A 157 -5.00 -22.55 -3.13
C ALA A 157 -6.00 -22.08 -4.19
N ALA A 158 -5.77 -22.42 -5.47
CA ALA A 158 -6.57 -21.88 -6.57
C ALA A 158 -8.07 -22.24 -6.48
N PRO A 159 -8.50 -23.51 -6.25
CA PRO A 159 -9.92 -23.82 -6.11
C PRO A 159 -10.59 -23.07 -4.97
N THR A 160 -9.90 -22.97 -3.83
CA THR A 160 -10.37 -22.21 -2.65
C THR A 160 -10.61 -20.74 -3.01
N CYS A 161 -9.71 -20.14 -3.78
CA CYS A 161 -9.80 -18.73 -4.15
C CYS A 161 -10.78 -18.45 -5.28
N LEU A 162 -10.97 -19.38 -6.21
CA LEU A 162 -12.04 -19.32 -7.21
C LEU A 162 -13.42 -19.37 -6.54
N GLU A 163 -13.59 -20.20 -5.51
CA GLU A 163 -14.80 -20.23 -4.69
C GLU A 163 -14.99 -18.93 -3.91
N TYR A 164 -13.93 -18.42 -3.28
CA TYR A 164 -13.94 -17.15 -2.54
C TYR A 164 -14.47 -15.98 -3.38
N VAL A 165 -14.00 -15.86 -4.63
CA VAL A 165 -14.47 -14.80 -5.55
C VAL A 165 -15.77 -15.14 -6.28
N LYS A 166 -16.36 -16.31 -6.00
CA LYS A 166 -17.57 -16.82 -6.68
C LYS A 166 -17.41 -16.80 -8.20
N ALA A 167 -16.26 -17.24 -8.69
CA ALA A 167 -15.97 -17.32 -10.12
C ALA A 167 -17.04 -18.19 -10.82
N ASP A 168 -17.57 -17.70 -11.95
CA ASP A 168 -18.52 -18.49 -12.73
C ASP A 168 -17.80 -19.65 -13.44
N VAL A 169 -18.57 -20.69 -13.75
CA VAL A 169 -18.04 -21.92 -14.36
C VAL A 169 -17.30 -21.65 -15.67
N HIS A 170 -17.78 -20.69 -16.47
CA HIS A 170 -17.15 -20.37 -17.75
C HIS A 170 -15.77 -19.71 -17.55
N ALA A 171 -15.64 -18.77 -16.61
CA ALA A 171 -14.34 -18.20 -16.25
C ALA A 171 -13.37 -19.26 -15.74
N ILE A 172 -13.83 -20.19 -14.88
CA ILE A 172 -13.02 -21.30 -14.37
C ILE A 172 -12.50 -22.17 -15.53
N ASP A 173 -13.36 -22.51 -16.50
CA ASP A 173 -12.98 -23.28 -17.68
C ASP A 173 -11.94 -22.54 -18.54
N LEU A 174 -12.12 -21.23 -18.76
CA LEU A 174 -11.18 -20.39 -19.51
C LEU A 174 -9.82 -20.32 -18.84
N ILE A 175 -9.77 -20.10 -17.52
CA ILE A 175 -8.53 -20.08 -16.75
C ILE A 175 -7.82 -21.43 -16.84
N THR A 176 -8.57 -22.52 -16.66
CA THR A 176 -8.04 -23.89 -16.73
C THR A 176 -7.47 -24.21 -18.12
N HIS A 177 -8.19 -23.85 -19.18
CA HIS A 177 -7.70 -24.04 -20.55
C HIS A 177 -6.47 -23.17 -20.85
N CYS A 178 -6.48 -21.92 -20.39
CA CYS A 178 -5.35 -21.00 -20.54
C CYS A 178 -4.09 -21.51 -19.85
N PHE A 179 -4.21 -21.94 -18.59
CA PHE A 179 -3.10 -22.40 -17.78
C PHE A 179 -2.44 -23.66 -18.36
N ASN A 180 -3.25 -24.58 -18.87
CA ASN A 180 -2.76 -25.81 -19.51
C ASN A 180 -2.35 -25.63 -20.99
N GLY A 181 -2.72 -24.50 -21.59
CA GLY A 181 -2.55 -24.23 -23.02
C GLY A 181 -1.41 -23.27 -23.36
N GLU A 182 -1.29 -23.00 -24.66
CA GLU A 182 -0.36 -22.00 -25.22
C GLU A 182 -0.77 -20.57 -24.82
N GLN A 183 -2.05 -20.33 -24.54
CA GLN A 183 -2.55 -19.00 -24.19
C GLN A 183 -1.88 -18.45 -22.92
N GLY A 184 -1.68 -19.26 -21.88
CA GLY A 184 -0.96 -18.81 -20.70
C GLY A 184 0.50 -18.47 -21.01
N ASN A 185 1.16 -19.18 -21.93
CA ASN A 185 2.52 -18.84 -22.36
C ASN A 185 2.55 -17.49 -23.10
N LYS A 186 1.52 -17.21 -23.92
CA LYS A 186 1.36 -15.92 -24.60
C LYS A 186 1.16 -14.78 -23.60
N PHE A 187 0.38 -15.00 -22.54
CA PHE A 187 0.23 -14.01 -21.47
C PHE A 187 1.52 -13.78 -20.70
N GLN A 188 2.26 -14.84 -20.32
CA GLN A 188 3.58 -14.64 -19.68
C GLN A 188 4.54 -13.84 -20.56
N LEU A 189 4.54 -14.08 -21.87
CA LEU A 189 5.34 -13.29 -22.81
C LEU A 189 4.85 -11.83 -22.90
N ALA A 190 3.55 -11.59 -22.80
CA ALA A 190 2.99 -10.23 -22.76
C ALA A 190 3.40 -9.50 -21.48
N TYR A 191 3.34 -10.17 -20.32
CA TYR A 191 3.79 -9.60 -19.04
C TYR A 191 5.30 -9.34 -19.03
N PHE A 192 6.12 -10.24 -19.60
CA PHE A 192 7.54 -9.98 -19.82
C PHE A 192 7.77 -8.69 -20.61
N LYS A 193 7.08 -8.51 -21.75
CA LYS A 193 7.21 -7.30 -22.57
C LYS A 193 6.76 -6.06 -21.81
N ARG A 194 5.66 -6.17 -21.06
CA ARG A 194 5.15 -5.08 -20.23
C ARG A 194 6.17 -4.65 -19.15
N THR A 195 6.89 -5.60 -18.57
CA THR A 195 8.01 -5.36 -17.64
C THR A 195 9.19 -4.65 -18.33
N LEU A 196 9.47 -4.95 -19.60
CA LEU A 196 10.52 -4.28 -20.38
C LEU A 196 10.14 -2.89 -20.89
N GLU A 197 8.84 -2.58 -20.96
CA GLU A 197 8.32 -1.28 -21.38
C GLU A 197 8.40 -0.21 -20.27
N ALA A 198 9.11 -0.50 -19.16
CA ALA A 198 9.40 0.44 -18.09
C ALA A 198 10.04 1.72 -18.63
N TYR A 199 9.55 2.88 -18.18
CA TYR A 199 10.10 4.17 -18.59
C TYR A 199 9.91 5.26 -17.51
N PRO A 200 10.89 6.14 -17.26
CA PRO A 200 12.27 6.08 -17.79
C PRO A 200 13.15 5.03 -17.11
N ASP A 201 12.81 4.61 -15.90
CA ASP A 201 13.65 3.74 -15.09
C ASP A 201 13.20 2.28 -15.19
N GLU A 202 14.15 1.37 -15.38
CA GLU A 202 13.91 -0.07 -15.27
C GLU A 202 13.70 -0.48 -13.80
N HIS A 203 12.96 -1.56 -13.57
CA HIS A 203 12.79 -2.08 -12.20
C HIS A 203 14.09 -2.74 -11.72
N GLU A 204 14.46 -2.49 -10.46
CA GLU A 204 15.65 -3.10 -9.83
C GLU A 204 15.31 -4.19 -8.81
N HIS A 205 14.05 -4.21 -8.37
CA HIS A 205 13.50 -5.17 -7.44
C HIS A 205 12.00 -5.32 -7.70
N VAL A 206 11.37 -6.26 -7.01
CA VAL A 206 9.91 -6.38 -6.92
C VAL A 206 9.52 -6.40 -5.43
N PRO A 207 8.32 -5.93 -5.05
CA PRO A 207 7.31 -5.29 -5.90
C PRO A 207 7.78 -3.94 -6.46
N TRP A 208 7.29 -3.59 -7.65
CA TRP A 208 7.64 -2.33 -8.33
C TRP A 208 6.41 -1.65 -8.92
N LEU A 209 6.26 -0.36 -8.65
CA LEU A 209 5.09 0.44 -9.04
C LEU A 209 5.38 1.38 -10.20
N TYR A 210 4.43 1.46 -11.13
CA TYR A 210 4.30 2.56 -12.08
C TYR A 210 3.07 3.40 -11.75
N PHE A 211 3.17 4.70 -12.00
CA PHE A 211 2.07 5.65 -11.85
C PHE A 211 1.81 6.34 -13.18
N ASN A 212 0.63 6.15 -13.76
CA ASN A 212 0.29 6.62 -15.11
C ASN A 212 1.39 6.27 -16.14
N ASP A 213 1.82 5.01 -16.12
CA ASP A 213 2.87 4.44 -16.98
C ASP A 213 4.27 5.07 -16.82
N ILE A 214 4.50 5.80 -15.72
CA ILE A 214 5.82 6.33 -15.36
C ILE A 214 6.42 5.49 -14.24
N SER A 215 7.61 4.94 -14.52
CA SER A 215 8.47 4.18 -13.63
C SER A 215 9.62 5.03 -13.14
N LEU A 216 9.72 5.25 -11.83
CA LEU A 216 10.82 5.99 -11.21
C LEU A 216 11.33 5.27 -9.97
N HIS A 217 12.65 5.19 -9.78
CA HIS A 217 13.22 4.69 -8.52
C HIS A 217 12.70 5.49 -7.32
N SER A 218 12.64 6.82 -7.46
CA SER A 218 12.18 7.71 -6.40
C SER A 218 10.69 7.57 -6.08
N ALA A 219 9.90 6.97 -6.96
CA ALA A 219 8.48 6.71 -6.71
C ALA A 219 8.23 5.43 -5.89
N GLN A 220 9.22 4.55 -5.74
CA GLN A 220 9.04 3.32 -4.98
C GLN A 220 8.89 3.57 -3.47
N ILE A 221 9.32 4.75 -2.98
CA ILE A 221 9.10 5.16 -1.59
C ILE A 221 7.60 5.26 -1.22
N TYR A 222 6.71 5.40 -2.22
CA TYR A 222 5.28 5.56 -1.97
C TYR A 222 4.59 4.24 -1.64
N GLN A 223 5.25 3.08 -1.80
CA GLN A 223 4.63 1.78 -1.52
C GLN A 223 4.06 1.68 -0.10
N SER A 224 4.76 2.20 0.91
CA SER A 224 4.33 2.16 2.31
C SER A 224 3.29 3.20 2.70
N ILE A 225 3.09 4.23 1.88
CA ILE A 225 2.15 5.35 2.12
C ILE A 225 1.21 5.55 0.92
N LEU A 226 0.90 4.44 0.24
CA LEU A 226 0.21 4.47 -1.04
C LEU A 226 -1.20 5.10 -0.94
N PRO A 227 -2.03 4.76 0.07
CA PRO A 227 -3.34 5.41 0.27
C PRO A 227 -3.23 6.94 0.38
N GLN A 228 -2.30 7.44 1.20
CA GLN A 228 -2.10 8.87 1.42
C GLN A 228 -1.62 9.55 0.13
N THR A 229 -0.75 8.88 -0.62
CA THR A 229 -0.22 9.36 -1.89
C THR A 229 -1.34 9.49 -2.93
N ILE A 230 -2.25 8.52 -3.02
CA ILE A 230 -3.41 8.57 -3.92
C ILE A 230 -4.32 9.75 -3.57
N CYS A 231 -4.61 9.97 -2.28
CA CYS A 231 -5.39 11.14 -1.84
C CYS A 231 -4.77 12.47 -2.29
N GLN A 232 -3.44 12.56 -2.35
CA GLN A 232 -2.75 13.76 -2.80
C GLN A 232 -2.77 13.93 -4.33
N TRP A 233 -2.81 12.84 -5.09
CA TRP A 233 -2.69 12.87 -6.56
C TRP A 233 -4.02 12.84 -7.30
N LEU A 234 -5.10 12.39 -6.66
CA LEU A 234 -6.43 12.47 -7.25
C LEU A 234 -6.84 13.93 -7.44
N VAL A 235 -7.37 14.23 -8.63
CA VAL A 235 -7.96 15.52 -8.98
C VAL A 235 -9.46 15.31 -9.09
N THR A 236 -10.17 15.43 -7.98
CA THR A 236 -11.63 15.30 -7.94
C THR A 236 -12.21 16.06 -6.75
N ASP A 237 -13.45 16.52 -6.90
CA ASP A 237 -14.20 17.17 -5.81
C ASP A 237 -14.78 16.14 -4.83
N ASN A 238 -14.82 14.85 -5.20
CA ASN A 238 -15.39 13.77 -4.41
C ASN A 238 -14.28 12.76 -4.07
N LEU A 239 -13.41 13.07 -3.11
CA LEU A 239 -12.41 12.09 -2.66
C LEU A 239 -13.08 10.99 -1.80
N PRO A 240 -12.49 9.79 -1.73
CA PRO A 240 -12.87 8.78 -0.75
C PRO A 240 -12.83 9.30 0.69
N ASP A 241 -13.71 8.80 1.56
CA ASP A 241 -13.75 9.16 2.99
C ASP A 241 -12.41 8.99 3.70
N VAL A 242 -11.63 7.98 3.30
CA VAL A 242 -10.29 7.71 3.85
C VAL A 242 -9.32 8.88 3.64
N CYS A 243 -9.56 9.75 2.65
CA CYS A 243 -8.75 10.96 2.42
C CYS A 243 -9.07 12.12 3.37
N TYR A 244 -10.18 12.05 4.11
CA TYR A 244 -10.60 13.05 5.09
C TYR A 244 -10.41 12.58 6.53
N LYS A 245 -10.16 11.28 6.73
CA LYS A 245 -9.78 10.75 8.03
C LYS A 245 -8.34 11.19 8.32
N GLU A 246 -8.19 12.33 8.98
CA GLU A 246 -7.00 12.60 9.78
C GLU A 246 -6.79 11.42 10.74
N ASN A 247 -5.54 11.09 11.06
CA ASN A 247 -5.14 9.99 11.95
C ASN A 247 -5.92 10.01 13.29
N ILE A 248 -7.12 9.42 13.33
CA ILE A 248 -7.78 9.04 14.56
C ILE A 248 -7.28 7.62 14.85
N ASN A 249 -6.19 7.54 15.61
CA ASN A 249 -5.97 6.56 16.68
C ASN A 249 -4.53 6.66 17.21
N GLU A 250 -4.33 7.50 18.23
CA GLU A 250 -3.46 7.17 19.37
C GLU A 250 -3.82 8.01 20.61
N ASP A 251 -5.11 8.17 20.95
CA ASP A 251 -5.53 8.56 22.31
C ASP A 251 -7.02 8.24 22.56
N ASP A 252 -7.40 6.97 22.44
CA ASP A 252 -8.65 6.48 23.03
C ASP A 252 -8.31 5.31 23.97
N SER A 253 -7.72 5.66 25.12
CA SER A 253 -7.71 4.78 26.30
C SER A 253 -7.78 5.60 27.58
N ILE A 254 -8.80 6.45 27.71
CA ILE A 254 -9.25 6.93 29.01
C ILE A 254 -10.77 6.75 29.08
N GLU A 255 -11.21 5.50 29.25
CA GLU A 255 -12.47 5.24 29.93
C GLU A 255 -12.22 5.42 31.43
N ILE A 256 -12.50 6.62 31.96
CA ILE A 256 -12.75 6.78 33.39
C ILE A 256 -14.22 6.44 33.59
N SER A 257 -14.47 5.25 34.14
CA SER A 257 -15.75 4.91 34.75
C SER A 257 -15.82 5.55 36.13
N ASP A 258 -16.89 6.31 36.34
CA ASP A 258 -17.37 6.69 37.67
C ASP A 258 -17.87 5.43 38.40
N GLU A 259 -17.43 5.19 39.64
CA GLU A 259 -18.29 5.18 40.84
C GLU A 259 -17.53 4.80 42.14
N ILE A 260 -17.46 5.80 43.04
CA ILE A 260 -17.90 5.78 44.46
C ILE A 260 -17.08 5.00 45.53
N ASN A 261 -16.28 5.81 46.26
CA ASN A 261 -16.34 6.12 47.71
C ASN A 261 -16.11 5.08 48.84
N ASP A 262 -15.26 5.55 49.77
CA ASP A 262 -15.33 5.50 51.24
C ASP A 262 -14.50 4.49 52.07
N ASN A 263 -13.48 5.09 52.71
CA ASN A 263 -13.14 5.07 54.15
C ASN A 263 -11.94 4.25 54.70
N GLU A 264 -11.05 5.04 55.33
CA GLU A 264 -10.30 4.89 56.60
C GLU A 264 -9.28 3.72 56.72
N GLU A 265 -7.97 3.97 56.82
CA GLU A 265 -7.14 4.52 57.92
C GLU A 265 -6.43 3.41 58.73
N TYR A 266 -5.16 3.67 59.08
CA TYR A 266 -4.26 3.03 60.06
C TYR A 266 -3.20 1.98 59.60
N GLU A 267 -1.95 2.49 59.60
CA GLU A 267 -0.74 2.04 60.31
C GLU A 267 -0.17 0.61 60.17
N GLU A 268 1.04 0.58 59.58
CA GLU A 268 2.33 0.13 60.13
C GLU A 268 2.58 -1.29 60.70
N GLU A 269 3.75 -1.80 60.27
CA GLU A 269 4.72 -2.65 60.97
C GLU A 269 4.65 -4.20 60.94
N THR A 270 5.55 -4.73 60.09
CA THR A 270 6.65 -5.68 60.39
C THR A 270 6.45 -7.18 60.69
N LYS A 271 7.37 -7.95 60.06
CA LYS A 271 8.03 -9.21 60.53
C LYS A 271 7.12 -10.47 60.60
N LYS A 272 7.59 -11.71 60.40
CA LYS A 272 8.88 -12.33 60.05
C LYS A 272 8.59 -13.84 59.95
N SER A 273 9.21 -14.47 58.95
CA SER A 273 9.72 -15.86 58.84
C SER A 273 9.06 -17.06 59.55
N THR A 274 9.23 -18.20 58.87
CA THR A 274 9.48 -19.57 59.41
C THR A 274 8.28 -20.24 60.09
N ASP A 275 7.97 -21.52 59.92
CA ASP A 275 8.66 -22.71 59.42
C ASP A 275 7.63 -23.86 59.35
N THR A 276 7.97 -24.95 58.64
CA THR A 276 7.63 -26.38 58.93
C THR A 276 6.15 -26.78 59.23
N SER A 277 5.64 -27.97 58.93
CA SER A 277 6.13 -29.27 58.48
C SER A 277 4.89 -30.18 58.28
N GLU A 278 5.05 -31.15 57.39
CA GLU A 278 4.67 -32.57 57.57
C GLU A 278 3.19 -33.02 57.67
N GLU A 279 2.93 -34.04 56.82
CA GLU A 279 2.18 -35.29 57.08
C GLU A 279 0.65 -35.16 57.32
N ASP A 280 -0.24 -36.05 56.84
CA ASP A 280 -0.09 -37.46 56.51
C ASP A 280 -1.36 -38.01 55.79
N SER A 281 -1.27 -39.28 55.38
CA SER A 281 -2.32 -40.23 54.93
C SER A 281 -2.80 -40.12 53.47
N LYS A 282 -2.42 -41.00 52.54
CA LYS A 282 -2.56 -42.47 52.39
C LYS A 282 -4.00 -43.00 52.41
N ASP A 283 -4.41 -43.54 51.27
CA ASP A 283 -4.95 -44.90 51.00
C ASP A 283 -5.49 -44.87 49.55
N GLU A 284 -4.80 -45.36 48.52
CA GLU A 284 -4.49 -46.76 48.14
C GLU A 284 -5.71 -47.69 48.09
N TYR A 285 -6.23 -47.93 46.87
CA TYR A 285 -6.49 -49.25 46.22
C TYR A 285 -7.38 -49.00 44.97
N ARG A 286 -7.33 -49.68 43.82
CA ARG A 286 -6.41 -50.57 43.09
C ARG A 286 -7.22 -51.00 41.85
N THR A 287 -6.57 -51.04 40.68
CA THR A 287 -6.71 -51.94 39.50
C THR A 287 -8.11 -52.47 39.12
N SER A 288 -8.46 -52.63 37.84
CA SER A 288 -7.71 -53.35 36.79
C SER A 288 -8.51 -53.17 35.47
N THR A 289 -7.83 -52.97 34.33
CA THR A 289 -7.73 -53.92 33.18
C THR A 289 -9.02 -54.08 32.38
N GLU A 290 -9.08 -54.32 31.08
CA GLU A 290 -8.18 -54.64 29.96
C GLU A 290 -9.14 -54.56 28.75
N GLU A 291 -8.78 -53.88 27.66
CA GLU A 291 -8.32 -54.49 26.40
C GLU A 291 -9.44 -54.94 25.44
N ASP A 292 -9.03 -54.86 24.17
CA ASP A 292 -9.55 -55.45 22.94
C ASP A 292 -10.75 -54.81 22.24
N GLU A 293 -10.84 -54.71 20.92
CA GLU A 293 -9.99 -54.91 19.72
C GLU A 293 -11.04 -54.94 18.60
N TYR A 294 -10.95 -54.07 17.59
CA TYR A 294 -11.26 -54.31 16.16
C TYR A 294 -11.14 -53.03 15.33
#